data_AF-A0A9D6VZP0-F1
#
_entry.id   AF-A0A9D6VZP0-F1
#
_cell.length_a   1.000
_cell.length_b   1.000
_cell.length_c   1.000
_cell.angle_alpha   90.00
_cell.angle_beta   90.00
_cell.angle_gamma   90.00
#
_symmetry.space_group_name_H-M   'P 1'
#
loop_
_entity.id
_entity.type
_entity.pdbx_description
1 polymer ?
#
loop_
_entity_poly.entity_id
_entity_poly.type
_entity_poly.pdbx_seq_one_letter_code
_entity_poly.pdbx_strand_id
1 'polypeptide(L)'
;MKTFESNTWSINLPDDWDEEHDDEGVTLFNPHGSGALEISAVERDEVVDDGFLEFMAAEHLEAGAEPSEVEFGDFEGLEFGYGGDDDNYWREWYLRADNLMLYITYHCPLADEGGEDDEVDAILETLTLL
;
A
#
# COMPACT_ATOMS: atom_id res chain seq x y z
N MET A 1 1.40 -4.51 19.67
CA MET A 1 1.09 -3.62 18.54
C MET A 1 2.08 -2.48 18.62
N LYS A 2 2.78 -2.23 17.51
CA LYS A 2 3.78 -1.17 17.34
C LYS A 2 3.19 -0.09 16.45
N THR A 3 3.71 1.13 16.50
CA THR A 3 3.33 2.19 15.57
C THR A 3 4.57 2.65 14.83
N PHE A 4 4.49 2.62 13.50
CA PHE A 4 5.43 3.29 12.63
C PHE A 4 4.89 4.68 12.33
N GLU A 5 5.74 5.69 12.43
CA GLU A 5 5.40 7.08 12.13
C GLU A 5 6.44 7.65 11.16
N SER A 6 5.96 8.24 10.07
CA SER A 6 6.75 9.10 9.20
C SER A 6 6.59 10.56 9.64
N ASN A 7 6.96 11.53 8.78
CA ASN A 7 6.69 12.94 9.05
C ASN A 7 5.23 13.36 8.77
N THR A 8 4.51 12.59 7.95
CA THR A 8 3.20 12.99 7.39
C THR A 8 2.11 11.93 7.55
N TRP A 9 2.46 10.71 7.92
CA TRP A 9 1.51 9.61 8.12
C TRP A 9 2.01 8.61 9.16
N SER A 10 1.11 7.81 9.70
CA SER A 10 1.43 6.69 10.60
C SER A 10 0.61 5.46 10.31
N ILE A 11 1.10 4.31 10.77
CA ILE A 11 0.44 3.00 10.65
C ILE A 11 0.76 2.13 11.86
N ASN A 12 -0.17 1.27 12.26
CA ASN A 12 0.03 0.31 13.34
C ASN A 12 0.34 -1.08 12.80
N LEU A 13 1.29 -1.73 13.45
CA LEU A 13 1.78 -3.06 13.08
C LEU A 13 1.54 -4.06 14.21
N PRO A 14 1.27 -5.33 13.88
CA PRO A 14 1.38 -6.44 14.82
C PRO A 14 2.78 -6.49 15.48
N ASP A 15 2.88 -7.13 16.65
CA ASP A 15 4.15 -7.19 17.40
C ASP A 15 5.23 -8.06 16.70
N ASP A 16 4.79 -8.96 15.83
CA ASP A 16 5.58 -9.90 15.07
C ASP A 16 5.94 -9.42 13.67
N TRP A 17 5.47 -8.24 13.26
CA TRP A 17 5.92 -7.57 12.05
C TRP A 17 7.11 -6.69 12.33
N ASP A 18 8.09 -6.69 11.43
CA ASP A 18 9.26 -5.83 11.47
C ASP A 18 9.19 -4.75 10.37
N GLU A 19 9.88 -3.65 10.62
CA GLU A 19 10.02 -2.53 9.71
C GLU A 19 11.49 -2.32 9.26
N GLU A 20 11.69 -2.14 7.95
CA GLU A 20 12.96 -1.75 7.34
C GLU A 20 12.76 -0.46 6.53
N HIS A 21 13.75 0.43 6.57
CA HIS A 21 13.64 1.78 5.99
C HIS A 21 14.84 2.06 5.09
N ASP A 22 14.59 2.70 3.95
CA ASP A 22 15.62 3.21 3.07
C ASP A 22 15.28 4.60 2.52
N ASP A 23 15.96 5.02 1.45
CA ASP A 23 15.75 6.31 0.81
C ASP A 23 14.45 6.36 -0.04
N GLU A 24 13.84 5.21 -0.34
CA GLU A 24 12.68 5.06 -1.24
C GLU A 24 11.37 4.87 -0.46
N GLY A 25 11.43 4.32 0.75
CA GLY A 25 10.24 4.17 1.59
C GLY A 25 10.46 3.33 2.86
N VAL A 26 9.39 2.65 3.27
CA VAL A 26 9.41 1.65 4.34
C VAL A 26 8.90 0.31 3.82
N THR A 27 9.60 -0.75 4.17
CA THR A 27 9.16 -2.15 3.98
C THR A 27 8.71 -2.71 5.32
N LEU A 28 7.53 -3.31 5.35
CA LEU A 28 6.87 -3.89 6.51
C LEU A 28 6.61 -5.37 6.21
N PHE A 29 7.02 -6.26 7.10
CA PHE A 29 6.85 -7.70 6.85
C PHE A 29 6.81 -8.51 8.13
N ASN A 30 6.13 -9.67 8.09
CA ASN A 30 6.30 -10.70 9.10
C ASN A 30 7.53 -11.55 8.76
N PRO A 31 8.56 -11.68 9.63
CA PRO A 31 9.73 -12.53 9.35
C PRO A 31 9.41 -14.02 9.18
N HIS A 32 8.20 -14.45 9.58
CA HIS A 32 7.67 -15.79 9.37
C HIS A 32 6.55 -15.83 8.31
N GLY A 33 6.26 -14.69 7.70
CA GLY A 33 5.29 -14.49 6.64
C GLY A 33 5.82 -14.82 5.25
N SER A 34 4.94 -14.68 4.25
CA SER A 34 5.24 -15.00 2.85
C SER A 34 5.53 -13.77 2.00
N GLY A 35 5.06 -12.59 2.40
CA GLY A 35 5.20 -11.37 1.63
C GLY A 35 5.82 -10.19 2.38
N ALA A 36 5.85 -9.07 1.68
CA ALA A 36 6.28 -7.78 2.20
C ALA A 36 5.37 -6.67 1.67
N LEU A 37 5.08 -5.71 2.54
CA LEU A 37 4.31 -4.50 2.27
C LEU A 37 5.26 -3.30 2.19
N GLU A 38 5.37 -2.67 1.04
CA GLU A 38 6.24 -1.51 0.81
C GLU A 38 5.38 -0.25 0.67
N ILE A 39 5.74 0.81 1.39
CA ILE A 39 5.02 2.09 1.38
C ILE A 39 5.99 3.20 1.01
N SER A 40 5.66 3.93 -0.05
CA SER A 40 6.32 5.17 -0.46
C SER A 40 5.31 6.31 -0.51
N ALA A 41 5.79 7.54 -0.36
CA ALA A 41 4.94 8.72 -0.22
C ALA A 41 5.30 9.81 -1.24
N VAL A 42 4.28 10.46 -1.79
CA VAL A 42 4.39 11.62 -2.67
C VAL A 42 3.61 12.78 -2.08
N GLU A 43 4.33 13.78 -1.59
CA GLU A 43 3.76 15.06 -1.12
C GLU A 43 3.62 16.05 -2.29
N ARG A 44 2.51 16.78 -2.30
CA ARG A 44 2.21 17.80 -3.31
C ARG A 44 1.92 19.16 -2.69
N ASP A 45 2.06 20.22 -3.48
CA ASP A 45 1.65 21.57 -3.10
C ASP A 45 0.12 21.77 -3.11
N GLU A 46 -0.60 20.91 -3.83
CA GLU A 46 -2.05 20.92 -4.00
C GLU A 46 -2.63 19.58 -3.53
N VAL A 47 -3.93 19.59 -3.21
CA VAL A 47 -4.70 18.39 -2.87
C VAL A 47 -4.51 17.35 -3.98
N VAL A 48 -4.26 16.11 -3.57
CA VAL A 48 -4.28 14.96 -4.47
C VAL A 48 -5.74 14.70 -4.82
N ASP A 49 -6.09 14.76 -6.09
CA ASP A 49 -7.43 14.47 -6.59
C ASP A 49 -7.45 13.13 -7.34
N ASP A 50 -8.65 12.69 -7.73
CA ASP A 50 -8.84 11.43 -8.45
C ASP A 50 -8.07 11.43 -9.78
N GLY A 51 -7.98 12.59 -10.46
CA GLY A 51 -7.21 12.72 -11.69
C GLY A 51 -5.71 12.47 -11.50
N PHE A 52 -5.15 12.85 -10.36
CA PHE A 52 -3.77 12.50 -10.02
C PHE A 52 -3.62 11.01 -9.70
N LEU A 53 -4.55 10.40 -8.97
CA LEU A 53 -4.50 8.96 -8.72
C LEU A 53 -4.59 8.16 -10.02
N GLU A 54 -5.51 8.51 -10.92
CA GLU A 54 -5.63 7.91 -12.25
C GLU A 54 -4.35 8.10 -13.08
N PHE A 55 -3.69 9.26 -12.97
CA PHE A 55 -2.41 9.51 -13.62
C PHE A 55 -1.30 8.60 -13.08
N MET A 56 -1.24 8.41 -11.75
CA MET A 56 -0.25 7.53 -11.12
C MET A 56 -0.52 6.05 -11.45
N ALA A 57 -1.78 5.65 -11.55
CA ALA A 57 -2.21 4.30 -11.88
C ALA A 57 -2.41 4.06 -13.40
N ALA A 58 -1.94 4.99 -14.25
CA ALA A 58 -2.26 4.99 -15.67
C ALA A 58 -1.84 3.70 -16.40
N GLU A 59 -0.72 3.08 -16.00
CA GLU A 59 -0.26 1.83 -16.62
C GLU A 59 -1.30 0.71 -16.49
N HIS A 60 -1.88 0.54 -15.31
CA HIS A 60 -2.94 -0.46 -15.06
C HIS A 60 -4.23 -0.11 -15.79
N LEU A 61 -4.64 1.16 -15.72
CA LEU A 61 -5.88 1.64 -16.34
C LEU A 61 -5.83 1.53 -17.87
N GLU A 62 -4.70 1.89 -18.49
CA GLU A 62 -4.49 1.77 -19.93
C GLU A 62 -4.39 0.31 -20.39
N ALA A 63 -3.90 -0.58 -19.54
CA ALA A 63 -3.91 -2.03 -19.76
C ALA A 63 -5.32 -2.65 -19.63
N GLY A 64 -6.31 -1.87 -19.14
CA GLY A 64 -7.70 -2.28 -18.99
C GLY A 64 -7.99 -2.98 -17.67
N ALA A 65 -7.14 -2.81 -16.66
CA ALA A 65 -7.45 -3.26 -15.30
C ALA A 65 -8.64 -2.48 -14.73
N GLU A 66 -9.47 -3.16 -13.95
CA GLU A 66 -10.62 -2.57 -13.25
C GLU A 66 -10.27 -2.51 -11.75
N PRO A 67 -9.86 -1.34 -11.22
CA PRO A 67 -9.52 -1.23 -9.80
C PRO A 67 -10.76 -1.33 -8.90
N SER A 68 -10.52 -1.75 -7.66
CA SER A 68 -11.47 -1.56 -6.57
C SER A 68 -11.26 -0.19 -5.94
N GLU A 69 -12.34 0.53 -5.65
CA GLU A 69 -12.30 1.71 -4.79
C GLU A 69 -12.22 1.25 -3.33
N VAL A 70 -11.26 1.79 -2.57
CA VAL A 70 -10.97 1.38 -1.19
C VAL A 70 -10.81 2.58 -0.25
N GLU A 71 -11.05 2.34 1.03
CA GLU A 71 -10.87 3.31 2.13
C GLU A 71 -10.15 2.59 3.27
N PHE A 72 -9.04 3.19 3.73
CA PHE A 72 -8.18 2.67 4.77
C PHE A 72 -7.79 3.81 5.73
N GLY A 73 -8.42 3.83 6.90
CA GLY A 73 -8.23 4.89 7.88
C GLY A 73 -8.59 6.27 7.31
N ASP A 74 -7.63 7.20 7.30
CA ASP A 74 -7.82 8.55 6.73
C ASP A 74 -7.66 8.61 5.20
N PHE A 75 -7.26 7.51 4.55
CA PHE A 75 -6.91 7.47 3.14
C PHE A 75 -7.97 6.75 2.31
N GLU A 76 -8.18 7.20 1.08
CA GLU A 76 -9.06 6.57 0.09
C GLU A 76 -8.35 6.48 -1.26
N GLY A 77 -8.74 5.53 -2.12
CA GLY A 77 -8.12 5.43 -3.44
C GLY A 77 -8.43 4.15 -4.20
N LEU A 78 -7.45 3.70 -4.98
CA LEU A 78 -7.57 2.57 -5.89
C LEU A 78 -6.72 1.39 -5.43
N GLU A 79 -7.25 0.18 -5.56
CA GLU A 79 -6.54 -1.09 -5.38
C GLU A 79 -6.53 -1.88 -6.68
N PHE A 80 -5.38 -2.47 -7.00
CA PHE A 80 -5.18 -3.45 -8.06
C PHE A 80 -4.62 -4.74 -7.48
N GLY A 81 -5.10 -5.88 -7.96
CA GLY A 81 -4.55 -7.20 -7.62
C GLY A 81 -4.30 -8.02 -8.89
N TYR A 82 -3.11 -8.59 -9.03
CA TYR A 82 -2.75 -9.38 -10.21
C TYR A 82 -1.59 -10.36 -9.96
N GLY A 83 -1.58 -11.46 -10.71
CA GLY A 83 -0.42 -12.36 -10.78
C GLY A 83 0.60 -11.87 -11.81
N GLY A 84 1.87 -11.78 -11.41
CA GLY A 84 2.99 -11.45 -12.27
C GLY A 84 3.51 -12.67 -13.06
N ASP A 85 4.33 -12.40 -14.09
CA ASP A 85 4.98 -13.44 -14.90
C ASP A 85 6.12 -14.18 -14.15
N ASP A 86 6.45 -13.74 -12.95
CA ASP A 86 7.58 -14.17 -12.11
C ASP A 86 7.17 -15.10 -10.96
N ASP A 87 5.98 -15.71 -11.03
CA ASP A 87 5.38 -16.54 -9.96
C ASP A 87 5.15 -15.75 -8.66
N ASN A 88 4.97 -14.43 -8.73
CA ASN A 88 4.56 -13.57 -7.62
C ASN A 88 3.12 -13.08 -7.80
N TYR A 89 2.41 -12.92 -6.69
CA TYR A 89 1.16 -12.18 -6.62
C TYR A 89 1.44 -10.77 -6.10
N TRP A 90 0.77 -9.79 -6.70
CA TRP A 90 0.90 -8.37 -6.38
C TRP A 90 -0.45 -7.79 -6.00
N ARG A 91 -0.46 -6.98 -4.95
CA ARG A 91 -1.49 -5.99 -4.65
C ARG A 91 -0.83 -4.62 -4.65
N GLU A 92 -1.45 -3.65 -5.30
CA GLU A 92 -0.96 -2.29 -5.35
C GLU A 92 -2.08 -1.32 -4.99
N TRP A 93 -1.76 -0.33 -4.16
CA TRP A 93 -2.68 0.72 -3.76
C TRP A 93 -2.14 2.09 -4.08
N TYR A 94 -3.03 2.92 -4.60
CA TYR A 94 -2.81 4.34 -4.85
C TYR A 94 -3.76 5.10 -3.95
N LEU A 95 -3.31 5.43 -2.74
CA LEU A 95 -4.16 6.02 -1.70
C LEU A 95 -3.86 7.51 -1.54
N ARG A 96 -4.88 8.32 -1.26
CA ARG A 96 -4.74 9.77 -1.06
C ARG A 96 -5.39 10.23 0.24
N ALA A 97 -4.78 11.25 0.86
CA ALA A 97 -5.36 12.06 1.92
C ALA A 97 -4.79 13.48 1.84
N ASP A 98 -5.67 14.49 1.71
CA ASP A 98 -5.28 15.89 1.48
C ASP A 98 -4.26 16.05 0.34
N ASN A 99 -3.06 16.55 0.60
CA ASN A 99 -1.99 16.77 -0.37
C ASN A 99 -0.96 15.62 -0.42
N LEU A 100 -1.25 14.49 0.25
CA LEU A 100 -0.38 13.32 0.33
C LEU A 100 -0.97 12.16 -0.48
N MET A 101 -0.11 11.50 -1.25
CA MET A 101 -0.42 10.22 -1.88
C MET A 101 0.54 9.15 -1.34
N LEU A 102 0.00 8.00 -0.96
CA LEU A 102 0.76 6.80 -0.65
C LEU A 102 0.67 5.84 -1.82
N TYR A 103 1.83 5.39 -2.29
CA TYR A 103 1.93 4.25 -3.18
C TYR A 103 2.37 3.05 -2.35
N ILE A 104 1.51 2.06 -2.28
CA ILE A 104 1.69 0.87 -1.45
C ILE A 104 1.73 -0.34 -2.37
N THR A 105 2.65 -1.26 -2.12
CA THR A 105 2.64 -2.57 -2.78
C THR A 105 2.74 -3.66 -1.74
N TYR A 106 2.03 -4.76 -1.96
CA TYR A 106 2.23 -6.01 -1.26
C TYR A 106 2.54 -7.07 -2.30
N HIS A 107 3.56 -7.87 -2.04
CA HIS A 107 3.86 -8.99 -2.90
C HIS A 107 4.23 -10.23 -2.09
N CYS A 108 3.85 -11.39 -2.63
CA CYS A 108 4.20 -12.69 -2.09
C CYS A 108 4.33 -13.71 -3.24
N PRO A 109 4.88 -14.91 -3.00
CA PRO A 109 4.80 -15.98 -3.98
C PRO A 109 3.33 -16.23 -4.38
N LEU A 110 3.06 -16.42 -5.66
CA LEU A 110 1.70 -16.64 -6.19
C LEU A 110 1.00 -17.85 -5.54
N ALA A 111 1.77 -18.84 -5.08
CA ALA A 111 1.24 -19.99 -4.36
C ALA A 111 0.68 -19.66 -2.97
N ASP A 112 1.06 -18.51 -2.42
CA ASP A 112 0.66 -17.99 -1.11
C ASP A 112 -0.32 -16.81 -1.22
N GLU A 113 -0.87 -16.56 -2.43
CA GLU A 113 -1.92 -15.56 -2.68
C GLU A 113 -3.06 -15.68 -1.66
N GLY A 114 -3.45 -14.55 -1.08
CA GLY A 114 -4.51 -14.46 -0.08
C GLY A 114 -4.14 -14.97 1.32
N GLY A 115 -2.89 -15.40 1.53
CA GLY A 115 -2.43 -15.93 2.82
C GLY A 115 -2.37 -14.87 3.94
N GLU A 116 -2.02 -13.63 3.59
CA GLU A 116 -1.84 -12.52 4.54
C GLU A 116 -2.83 -11.37 4.32
N ASP A 117 -3.81 -11.51 3.42
CA ASP A 117 -4.73 -10.42 3.03
C ASP A 117 -5.46 -9.81 4.24
N ASP A 118 -6.03 -10.63 5.11
CA ASP A 118 -6.75 -10.16 6.31
C ASP A 118 -5.82 -9.34 7.24
N GLU A 119 -4.54 -9.70 7.32
CA GLU A 119 -3.56 -9.04 8.19
C GLU A 119 -3.05 -7.74 7.56
N VAL A 120 -2.77 -7.76 6.25
CA VAL A 120 -2.41 -6.58 5.47
C VAL A 120 -3.53 -5.55 5.49
N ASP A 121 -4.77 -5.96 5.26
CA ASP A 121 -5.92 -5.06 5.27
C ASP A 121 -6.12 -4.44 6.66
N ALA A 122 -6.01 -5.24 7.73
CA ALA A 122 -6.10 -4.75 9.10
C ALA A 122 -4.97 -3.77 9.47
N ILE A 123 -3.78 -3.92 8.90
CA ILE A 123 -2.67 -2.97 9.04
C ILE A 123 -3.02 -1.66 8.31
N LEU A 124 -3.45 -1.75 7.04
CA LEU A 124 -3.83 -0.59 6.23
C LEU A 124 -5.00 0.20 6.84
N GLU A 125 -5.99 -0.47 7.42
CA GLU A 125 -7.12 0.15 8.15
C GLU A 125 -6.68 1.11 9.26
N THR A 126 -5.42 1.02 9.71
CA THR A 126 -4.87 1.90 10.75
C THR A 126 -4.12 3.12 10.24
N LEU A 127 -4.04 3.32 8.91
CA LEU A 127 -3.39 4.46 8.29
C LEU A 127 -4.00 5.78 8.76
N THR A 128 -3.15 6.68 9.23
CA THR A 128 -3.57 8.00 9.75
C THR A 128 -2.71 9.10 9.14
N LEU A 129 -3.35 10.22 8.76
CA LEU A 129 -2.64 11.43 8.32
C LEU A 129 -2.20 12.25 9.55
N LEU A 130 -0.96 12.76 9.57
CA LEU A 130 -0.38 13.48 10.72
C LEU A 130 -0.44 15.01 10.61
#